data_AF-A0A1W2EJY8-F1
#
_entry.id   AF-A0A1W2EJY8-F1
#
_cell.length_a   1.000
_cell.length_b   1.000
_cell.length_c   1.000
_cell.angle_alpha   90.00
_cell.angle_beta   90.00
_cell.angle_gamma   90.00
#
_symmetry.space_group_name_H-M   'P 1'
#
loop_
_entity.id
_entity.type
_entity.pdbx_description
1 polymer ?
#
loop_
_entity_poly.entity_id
_entity_poly.type
_entity_poly.pdbx_seq_one_letter_code
_entity_poly.pdbx_strand_id
1 'polypeptide(L)'
;MNDSQNISTEAKVKFFFAGLLMLSFISCNNSGTQTSTNADVKEAVSEAKRVHESSDDECGNSLLFKKGVKMHSATYNAEGKQTNKQIATVTKVYEEGAFKVAEIEIQSMDTLADDNKLRTLVYKCDGKSLFMDISGLLPKDNKAKVEGGGLSFPSRLSTGQSLPDTEYSMNMEQGGKKMKIVSHVTDRKVESQEDITIGTKTYAAYKISSVIKADIEIAGMTEQMKKSMEAMKEKMPKNKMLLWYAPSATVLKMEFYLGDKLVTRNEVTSIER
;
A
#
# COMPACT_ATOMS: atom_id res chain seq x y z
N MET A 1 39.54 -27.72 -2.13
CA MET A 1 38.76 -26.57 -2.62
C MET A 1 37.31 -26.84 -2.28
N ASN A 2 36.88 -26.39 -1.10
CA ASN A 2 35.50 -26.54 -0.61
C ASN A 2 35.19 -25.22 0.11
N ASP A 3 34.67 -24.24 -0.64
CA ASP A 3 34.15 -22.99 -0.09
C ASP A 3 32.69 -22.87 -0.49
N SER A 4 31.86 -23.66 0.19
CA SER A 4 30.44 -23.39 0.34
C SER A 4 30.30 -22.08 1.10
N GLN A 5 30.00 -21.00 0.38
CA GLN A 5 29.76 -19.69 0.96
C GLN A 5 28.62 -19.75 1.98
N ASN A 6 29.04 -19.66 3.24
CA ASN A 6 28.22 -19.50 4.42
C ASN A 6 27.63 -18.08 4.39
N ILE A 7 26.50 -17.90 3.69
CA ILE A 7 25.73 -16.66 3.76
C ILE A 7 25.19 -16.56 5.19
N SER A 8 25.76 -15.63 5.97
CA SER A 8 25.48 -15.46 7.39
C SER A 8 23.98 -15.32 7.66
N THR A 9 23.53 -15.85 8.79
CA THR A 9 22.14 -15.82 9.25
C THR A 9 21.55 -14.40 9.26
N GLU A 10 22.38 -13.36 9.42
CA GLU A 10 21.97 -11.95 9.31
C GLU A 10 21.56 -11.52 7.90
N ALA A 11 22.18 -12.05 6.84
CA ALA A 11 21.84 -11.72 5.46
C ALA A 11 20.51 -12.35 5.02
N LYS A 12 20.16 -13.53 5.56
CA LYS A 12 18.87 -14.20 5.33
C LYS A 12 17.71 -13.46 6.01
N VAL A 13 17.97 -12.88 7.19
CA VAL A 13 16.99 -12.06 7.92
C VAL A 13 16.73 -10.74 7.18
N LYS A 14 17.77 -10.05 6.66
CA LYS A 14 17.59 -8.80 5.89
C LYS A 14 16.79 -8.99 4.58
N PHE A 15 16.90 -10.15 3.93
CA PHE A 15 16.15 -10.46 2.70
C PHE A 15 14.65 -10.68 2.94
N PHE A 16 14.27 -11.29 4.06
CA PHE A 16 12.86 -11.48 4.44
C PHE A 16 12.18 -10.15 4.83
N PHE A 17 12.97 -9.20 5.37
CA PHE A 17 12.50 -7.86 5.71
C PHE A 17 12.21 -6.99 4.47
N ALA A 18 12.93 -7.16 3.35
CA ALA A 18 12.74 -6.33 2.16
C ALA A 18 11.37 -6.52 1.48
N GLY A 19 10.79 -7.72 1.54
CA GLY A 19 9.51 -8.06 0.92
C GLY A 19 8.29 -7.53 1.66
N LEU A 20 8.32 -7.56 3.00
CA LEU A 20 7.24 -7.07 3.84
C LEU A 20 7.23 -5.53 3.95
N LEU A 21 8.41 -4.95 3.85
CA LEU A 21 8.64 -3.52 4.02
C LEU A 21 8.37 -2.77 2.70
N MET A 22 7.95 -3.43 1.61
CA MET A 22 7.52 -2.80 0.35
C MET A 22 6.23 -1.98 0.45
N LEU A 23 5.35 -2.24 1.44
CA LEU A 23 4.27 -1.30 1.79
C LEU A 23 4.79 -0.03 2.49
N SER A 24 6.01 -0.08 3.03
CA SER A 24 6.72 1.05 3.65
C SER A 24 7.89 1.59 2.81
N PHE A 25 8.28 0.91 1.73
CA PHE A 25 9.38 1.26 0.82
C PHE A 25 8.84 1.82 -0.50
N ILE A 26 7.96 2.82 -0.43
CA ILE A 26 7.84 3.83 -1.48
C ILE A 26 9.06 4.79 -1.42
N SER A 27 10.25 4.23 -1.19
CA SER A 27 11.54 4.91 -1.12
C SER A 27 12.59 3.90 -1.54
N CYS A 28 12.74 3.68 -2.84
CA CYS A 28 13.92 3.04 -3.42
C CYS A 28 14.20 3.61 -4.80
N ASN A 29 15.37 4.21 -4.85
CA ASN A 29 16.14 4.72 -5.97
C ASN A 29 16.63 3.56 -6.85
N ASN A 30 16.53 3.67 -8.19
CA ASN A 30 17.64 3.41 -9.11
C ASN A 30 17.25 3.76 -10.57
N SER A 31 18.27 4.25 -11.26
CA SER A 31 18.40 4.73 -12.64
C SER A 31 18.03 3.72 -13.75
N GLY A 32 17.50 4.25 -14.85
CA GLY A 32 17.28 3.49 -16.09
C GLY A 32 16.11 4.02 -16.93
N THR A 33 16.43 4.94 -17.85
CA THR A 33 15.52 5.58 -18.81
C THR A 33 15.00 4.57 -19.85
N GLN A 34 13.70 4.59 -20.21
CA GLN A 34 13.18 4.79 -21.59
C GLN A 34 11.66 4.51 -21.75
N THR A 35 11.13 4.99 -22.88
CA THR A 35 9.78 5.51 -23.19
C THR A 35 8.73 4.51 -23.73
N SER A 36 7.45 4.73 -23.35
CA SER A 36 6.15 4.42 -24.04
C SER A 36 5.73 2.94 -24.24
N THR A 37 4.46 2.51 -24.46
CA THR A 37 3.16 3.07 -24.95
C THR A 37 1.95 2.30 -24.34
N ASN A 38 0.74 2.86 -24.46
CA ASN A 38 -0.58 2.31 -24.09
C ASN A 38 -1.12 1.22 -25.06
N ALA A 39 -1.89 0.28 -24.50
CA ALA A 39 -2.89 -0.66 -25.07
C ALA A 39 -2.68 -2.00 -24.34
N ASP A 40 -3.60 -2.62 -23.60
CA ASP A 40 -5.00 -2.93 -23.87
C ASP A 40 -5.66 -3.36 -22.55
N VAL A 41 -6.85 -2.85 -22.24
CA VAL A 41 -7.91 -3.64 -21.56
C VAL A 41 -9.26 -3.09 -22.02
N LYS A 42 -9.65 -3.44 -23.24
CA LYS A 42 -11.06 -3.65 -23.56
C LYS A 42 -11.37 -5.10 -23.21
N GLU A 43 -12.62 -5.34 -22.83
CA GLU A 43 -13.23 -6.67 -22.61
C GLU A 43 -13.29 -7.15 -21.15
N ALA A 44 -14.11 -6.46 -20.36
CA ALA A 44 -14.95 -7.06 -19.31
C ALA A 44 -16.05 -6.08 -18.86
N VAL A 45 -16.84 -5.55 -19.82
CA VAL A 45 -18.04 -4.75 -19.50
C VAL A 45 -19.21 -5.23 -20.34
N SER A 46 -19.86 -6.28 -19.89
CA SER A 46 -21.26 -6.54 -20.23
C SER A 46 -21.85 -7.49 -19.22
N GLU A 47 -22.55 -6.93 -18.23
CA GLU A 47 -23.72 -7.49 -17.51
C GLU A 47 -23.74 -7.07 -16.04
N ALA A 48 -24.00 -5.79 -15.79
CA ALA A 48 -24.60 -5.33 -14.54
C ALA A 48 -25.26 -3.96 -14.75
N LYS A 49 -26.28 -3.90 -15.63
CA LYS A 49 -27.19 -2.75 -15.69
C LYS A 49 -28.58 -3.21 -15.25
N ARG A 50 -28.88 -2.99 -13.96
CA ARG A 50 -30.19 -2.64 -13.37
C ARG A 50 -30.07 -2.78 -11.86
N VAL A 51 -29.85 -1.67 -11.17
CA VAL A 51 -30.78 -1.02 -10.23
C VAL A 51 -30.15 0.33 -9.90
N HIS A 52 -30.81 1.40 -10.33
CA HIS A 52 -30.56 2.75 -9.83
C HIS A 52 -31.36 2.91 -8.53
N GLU A 53 -30.88 3.80 -7.66
CA GLU A 53 -31.55 4.36 -6.46
C GLU A 53 -31.14 3.79 -5.09
N SER A 54 -30.01 4.30 -4.58
CA SER A 54 -29.95 4.92 -3.24
C SER A 54 -28.87 6.00 -3.25
N SER A 55 -29.30 7.26 -3.20
CA SER A 55 -28.45 8.44 -3.12
C SER A 55 -27.87 8.60 -1.70
N ASP A 56 -26.71 8.00 -1.47
CA ASP A 56 -25.73 8.47 -0.50
C ASP A 56 -24.37 8.40 -1.23
N ASP A 57 -23.89 9.50 -1.83
CA ASP A 57 -22.51 9.57 -2.36
C ASP A 57 -21.54 9.66 -1.17
N GLU A 58 -21.41 8.55 -0.42
CA GLU A 58 -20.61 8.51 0.82
C GLU A 58 -19.13 8.78 0.55
N CYS A 59 -18.66 8.50 -0.67
CA CYS A 59 -17.31 8.84 -1.11
C CYS A 59 -17.15 10.29 -1.57
N GLY A 60 -18.23 10.97 -1.98
CA GLY A 60 -18.18 12.33 -2.48
C GLY A 60 -17.65 13.35 -1.49
N ASN A 61 -17.78 13.08 -0.20
CA ASN A 61 -17.28 13.95 0.86
C ASN A 61 -15.79 13.75 1.16
N SER A 62 -15.19 12.63 0.73
CA SER A 62 -13.78 12.31 0.95
C SER A 62 -12.87 13.31 0.22
N LEU A 63 -11.77 13.70 0.89
CA LEU A 63 -10.72 14.52 0.27
C LEU A 63 -10.05 13.83 -0.93
N LEU A 64 -10.10 12.50 -1.02
CA LEU A 64 -9.53 11.75 -2.14
C LEU A 64 -10.19 12.08 -3.48
N PHE A 65 -11.45 12.51 -3.46
CA PHE A 65 -12.21 12.84 -4.68
C PHE A 65 -12.41 14.35 -4.87
N LYS A 66 -11.49 15.16 -4.33
CA LYS A 66 -11.46 16.62 -4.52
C LYS A 66 -10.17 17.02 -5.23
N LYS A 67 -10.28 17.28 -6.54
CA LYS A 67 -9.15 17.71 -7.37
C LYS A 67 -8.45 18.93 -6.76
N GLY A 68 -7.13 18.93 -6.75
CA GLY A 68 -6.30 20.01 -6.23
C GLY A 68 -5.90 19.87 -4.77
N VAL A 69 -6.56 18.98 -4.00
CA VAL A 69 -6.14 18.68 -2.63
C VAL A 69 -4.71 18.15 -2.63
N LYS A 70 -3.88 18.70 -1.75
CA LYS A 70 -2.51 18.22 -1.49
C LYS A 70 -2.38 17.77 -0.04
N MET A 71 -1.85 16.58 0.15
CA MET A 71 -1.61 15.99 1.46
C MET A 71 -0.11 15.84 1.65
N HIS A 72 0.45 16.58 2.60
CA HIS A 72 1.85 16.42 2.99
C HIS A 72 1.94 15.32 4.03
N SER A 73 2.89 14.42 3.86
CA SER A 73 3.10 13.32 4.79
C SER A 73 4.58 13.17 5.13
N ALA A 74 4.86 12.65 6.32
CA ALA A 74 6.20 12.31 6.77
C ALA A 74 6.26 10.85 7.19
N THR A 75 7.39 10.22 6.89
CA THR A 75 7.71 8.85 7.33
C THR A 75 8.82 8.90 8.36
N TYR A 76 8.69 8.09 9.40
CA TYR A 76 9.61 7.98 10.52
C TYR A 76 10.04 6.53 10.70
N ASN A 77 11.30 6.31 11.05
CA ASN A 77 11.78 4.99 11.44
C ASN A 77 11.39 4.65 12.90
N ALA A 78 11.81 3.47 13.36
CA ALA A 78 11.55 2.98 14.72
C ALA A 78 12.09 3.93 15.82
N GLU A 79 13.19 4.63 15.55
CA GLU A 79 13.79 5.61 16.48
C GLU A 79 13.09 6.98 16.45
N GLY A 80 12.07 7.17 15.62
CA GLY A 80 11.35 8.43 15.45
C GLY A 80 12.09 9.46 14.59
N LYS A 81 13.18 9.06 13.92
CA LYS A 81 13.87 9.91 12.94
C LYS A 81 13.07 9.94 11.63
N GLN A 82 12.78 11.14 11.15
CA GLN A 82 12.16 11.32 9.83
C GLN A 82 13.09 10.81 8.73
N THR A 83 12.56 9.96 7.85
CA THR A 83 13.29 9.34 6.73
C THR A 83 12.82 9.81 5.36
N ASN A 84 11.59 10.33 5.26
CA ASN A 84 11.03 10.82 4.01
C ASN A 84 9.94 11.87 4.26
N LYS A 85 9.79 12.80 3.31
CA LYS A 85 8.64 13.68 3.13
C LYS A 85 8.07 13.49 1.74
N GLN A 86 6.75 13.51 1.64
CA GLN A 86 6.07 13.38 0.36
C GLN A 86 4.83 14.27 0.28
N ILE A 87 4.49 14.68 -0.94
CA ILE A 87 3.25 15.37 -1.27
C ILE A 87 2.42 14.45 -2.15
N ALA A 88 1.21 14.14 -1.71
CA ALA A 88 0.21 13.45 -2.50
C ALA A 88 -0.82 14.47 -3.03
N THR A 89 -0.94 14.61 -4.35
CA THR A 89 -1.83 15.58 -5.00
C THR A 89 -2.94 14.87 -5.76
N VAL A 90 -4.20 15.20 -5.50
CA VAL A 90 -5.34 14.71 -6.30
C VAL A 90 -5.35 15.44 -7.64
N THR A 91 -4.88 14.79 -8.70
CA THR A 91 -4.69 15.43 -10.01
C THR A 91 -5.89 15.27 -10.93
N LYS A 92 -6.61 14.15 -10.83
CA LYS A 92 -7.84 13.90 -11.59
C LYS A 92 -8.92 13.28 -10.72
N VAL A 93 -10.16 13.66 -11.01
CA VAL A 93 -11.37 13.01 -10.49
C VAL A 93 -12.33 12.88 -11.67
N TYR A 94 -12.82 11.68 -11.93
CA TYR A 94 -13.73 11.39 -13.05
C TYR A 94 -14.63 10.20 -12.73
N GLU A 95 -15.61 9.93 -13.58
CA GLU A 95 -16.49 8.76 -13.47
C GLU A 95 -16.09 7.70 -14.49
N GLU A 96 -16.07 6.43 -14.07
CA GLU A 96 -15.76 5.26 -14.88
C GLU A 96 -16.79 4.16 -14.59
N GLY A 97 -17.83 4.08 -15.41
CA GLY A 97 -18.95 3.16 -15.19
C GLY A 97 -19.70 3.51 -13.90
N ALA A 98 -19.73 2.58 -12.94
CA ALA A 98 -20.35 2.78 -11.63
C ALA A 98 -19.39 3.40 -10.59
N PHE A 99 -18.14 3.67 -10.97
CA PHE A 99 -17.12 4.14 -10.04
C PHE A 99 -16.83 5.63 -10.21
N LYS A 100 -16.71 6.33 -9.09
CA LYS A 100 -15.96 7.59 -9.00
C LYS A 100 -14.48 7.24 -8.86
N VAL A 101 -13.63 7.80 -9.70
CA VAL A 101 -12.21 7.49 -9.77
C VAL A 101 -11.39 8.74 -9.46
N ALA A 102 -10.35 8.59 -8.65
CA ALA A 102 -9.37 9.63 -8.36
C ALA A 102 -7.96 9.14 -8.71
N GLU A 103 -7.20 9.95 -9.44
CA GLU A 103 -5.77 9.77 -9.65
C GLU A 103 -5.00 10.70 -8.70
N ILE A 104 -4.07 10.13 -7.97
CA ILE A 104 -3.25 10.85 -6.98
C ILE A 104 -1.78 10.69 -7.35
N GLU A 105 -1.10 11.82 -7.58
CA GLU A 105 0.33 11.84 -7.81
C GLU A 105 1.08 12.02 -6.50
N ILE A 106 2.05 11.14 -6.24
CA ILE A 106 2.90 11.17 -5.05
C ILE A 106 4.30 11.59 -5.48
N GLN A 107 4.79 12.66 -4.85
CA GLN A 107 6.10 13.25 -5.08
C GLN A 107 6.94 13.20 -3.81
N SER A 108 8.18 12.71 -3.90
CA SER A 108 9.15 12.75 -2.79
C SER A 108 9.78 14.13 -2.69
N MET A 109 9.89 14.67 -1.48
CA MET A 109 10.50 15.98 -1.22
C MET A 109 11.96 15.89 -0.78
N ASP A 110 12.40 14.72 -0.31
CA ASP A 110 13.75 14.53 0.25
C ASP A 110 14.77 14.00 -0.78
N THR A 111 14.35 13.81 -2.05
CA THR A 111 15.21 13.40 -3.17
C THR A 111 15.55 14.59 -4.07
N LEU A 112 16.83 14.73 -4.44
CA LEU A 112 17.31 15.74 -5.40
C LEU A 112 16.49 15.68 -6.71
N ALA A 113 16.34 16.83 -7.38
CA ALA A 113 15.37 17.08 -8.47
C ALA A 113 15.32 16.04 -9.61
N ASP A 114 16.39 15.27 -9.85
CA ASP A 114 16.45 14.24 -10.90
C ASP A 114 15.85 12.87 -10.52
N ASP A 115 15.62 12.60 -9.22
CA ASP A 115 15.06 11.33 -8.72
C ASP A 115 13.55 11.41 -8.39
N ASN A 116 12.90 12.50 -8.82
CA ASN A 116 11.52 12.80 -8.49
C ASN A 116 10.51 12.01 -9.36
N LYS A 117 10.64 10.68 -9.35
CA LYS A 117 9.74 9.79 -10.08
C LYS A 117 8.34 9.87 -9.44
N LEU A 118 7.45 10.58 -10.13
CA LEU A 118 6.02 10.63 -9.81
C LEU A 118 5.45 9.21 -9.79
N ARG A 119 4.80 8.86 -8.69
CA ARG A 119 4.03 7.62 -8.58
C ARG A 119 2.56 7.97 -8.63
N THR A 120 1.76 7.13 -9.28
CA THR A 120 0.32 7.36 -9.41
C THR A 120 -0.42 6.32 -8.58
N LEU A 121 -1.22 6.77 -7.63
CA LEU A 121 -2.14 5.93 -6.89
C LEU A 121 -3.56 6.18 -7.40
N VAL A 122 -4.31 5.12 -7.68
CA VAL A 122 -5.69 5.24 -8.16
C VAL A 122 -6.64 4.75 -7.08
N TYR A 123 -7.62 5.59 -6.75
CA TYR A 123 -8.74 5.21 -5.89
C TYR A 123 -10.01 5.11 -6.73
N LYS A 124 -10.78 4.04 -6.52
CA LYS A 124 -12.11 3.88 -7.09
C LYS A 124 -13.13 3.79 -5.95
N CYS A 125 -14.31 4.36 -6.14
CA CYS A 125 -15.41 4.17 -5.20
C CYS A 125 -16.73 3.95 -5.94
N ASP A 126 -17.47 2.92 -5.51
CA ASP A 126 -18.79 2.56 -6.05
C ASP A 126 -19.97 3.17 -5.25
N GLY A 127 -19.68 4.16 -4.40
CA GLY A 127 -20.60 4.75 -3.42
C GLY A 127 -20.68 4.00 -2.09
N LYS A 128 -20.27 2.73 -2.02
CA LYS A 128 -20.34 1.89 -0.81
C LYS A 128 -18.99 1.48 -0.27
N SER A 129 -17.98 1.38 -1.11
CA SER A 129 -16.64 0.94 -0.77
C SER A 129 -15.60 1.76 -1.52
N LEU A 130 -14.55 2.14 -0.81
CA LEU A 130 -13.33 2.69 -1.38
C LEU A 130 -12.39 1.53 -1.73
N PHE A 131 -11.91 1.51 -2.96
CA PHE A 131 -10.94 0.55 -3.48
C PHE A 131 -9.66 1.29 -3.84
N MET A 132 -8.52 0.80 -3.35
CA MET A 132 -7.20 1.36 -3.64
C MET A 132 -6.45 0.45 -4.62
N ASP A 133 -6.22 0.92 -5.84
CA ASP A 133 -5.35 0.23 -6.80
C ASP A 133 -3.89 0.62 -6.57
N ILE A 134 -3.15 -0.27 -5.92
CA ILE A 134 -1.75 -0.08 -5.57
C ILE A 134 -0.77 -0.41 -6.72
N SER A 135 -1.26 -0.84 -7.89
CA SER A 135 -0.39 -1.22 -9.00
C SER A 135 0.49 -0.07 -9.51
N GLY A 136 -0.04 1.15 -9.50
CA GLY A 136 0.68 2.36 -9.90
C GLY A 136 1.70 2.90 -8.89
N LEU A 137 1.79 2.30 -7.69
CA LEU A 137 2.82 2.65 -6.69
C LEU A 137 4.20 2.05 -7.02
N LEU A 138 4.24 1.03 -7.87
CA LEU A 138 5.49 0.48 -8.36
C LEU A 138 6.06 1.37 -9.47
N PRO A 139 7.37 1.66 -9.45
CA PRO A 139 8.03 2.31 -10.58
C PRO A 139 7.81 1.47 -11.84
N LYS A 140 7.34 2.11 -12.92
CA LYS A 140 7.12 1.46 -14.22
C LYS A 140 8.38 0.82 -14.81
N ASP A 141 9.57 1.31 -14.39
CA ASP A 141 10.87 0.84 -14.86
C ASP A 141 11.32 -0.47 -14.21
N ASN A 142 10.62 -0.95 -13.17
CA ASN A 142 10.95 -2.21 -12.56
C ASN A 142 10.24 -3.33 -13.33
N LYS A 143 10.94 -4.46 -13.50
CA LYS A 143 10.34 -5.76 -13.86
C LYS A 143 9.38 -6.28 -12.78
N ALA A 144 8.80 -5.37 -12.00
CA ALA A 144 7.92 -5.61 -10.90
C ALA A 144 6.48 -5.30 -11.31
N LYS A 145 5.59 -6.25 -11.09
CA LYS A 145 4.18 -6.15 -11.46
C LYS A 145 3.34 -6.54 -10.24
N VAL A 146 2.42 -5.66 -9.84
CA VAL A 146 1.40 -6.03 -8.85
C VAL A 146 0.24 -6.72 -9.56
N GLU A 147 -0.20 -7.84 -9.00
CA GLU A 147 -1.38 -8.58 -9.43
C GLU A 147 -2.20 -8.93 -8.18
N GLY A 148 -3.51 -8.72 -8.21
CA GLY A 148 -4.40 -9.05 -7.08
C GLY A 148 -5.03 -7.83 -6.39
N GLY A 149 -5.91 -8.12 -5.44
CA GLY A 149 -6.89 -7.19 -4.87
C GLY A 149 -6.26 -5.98 -4.18
N GLY A 150 -6.75 -4.80 -4.55
CA GLY A 150 -6.49 -3.57 -3.80
C GLY A 150 -7.05 -3.62 -2.38
N LEU A 151 -6.58 -2.72 -1.51
CA LEU A 151 -7.20 -2.55 -0.20
C LEU A 151 -8.61 -1.97 -0.38
N SER A 152 -9.61 -2.65 0.17
CA SER A 152 -10.99 -2.14 0.23
C SER A 152 -11.34 -1.64 1.63
N PHE A 153 -12.02 -0.50 1.69
CA PHE A 153 -12.58 0.08 2.91
C PHE A 153 -14.08 0.32 2.69
N PRO A 154 -14.96 -0.31 3.48
CA PRO A 154 -16.36 0.08 3.50
C PRO A 154 -16.51 1.56 3.83
N SER A 155 -17.46 2.21 3.18
CA SER A 155 -17.87 3.61 3.44
C SER A 155 -18.36 3.81 4.88
N ARG A 156 -19.09 2.82 5.39
CA ARG A 156 -19.56 2.75 6.78
C ARG A 156 -18.74 1.74 7.56
N LEU A 157 -18.06 2.23 8.59
CA LEU A 157 -17.32 1.44 9.55
C LEU A 157 -17.97 1.52 10.93
N SER A 158 -17.80 0.49 11.72
CA SER A 158 -18.23 0.46 13.12
C SER A 158 -17.19 -0.22 13.98
N THR A 159 -16.97 0.28 15.19
CA THR A 159 -16.04 -0.35 16.14
C THR A 159 -16.44 -1.79 16.42
N GLY A 160 -15.45 -2.69 16.43
CA GLY A 160 -15.62 -4.13 16.58
C GLY A 160 -15.86 -4.89 15.27
N GLN A 161 -16.11 -4.20 14.16
CA GLN A 161 -16.34 -4.81 12.85
C GLN A 161 -15.07 -5.50 12.33
N SER A 162 -15.22 -6.72 11.83
CA SER A 162 -14.21 -7.40 11.01
C SER A 162 -14.35 -7.00 9.54
N LEU A 163 -13.23 -6.76 8.87
CA LEU A 163 -13.18 -6.44 7.45
C LEU A 163 -12.69 -7.65 6.64
N PRO A 164 -13.07 -7.78 5.36
CA PRO A 164 -12.63 -8.89 4.52
C PRO A 164 -11.11 -8.92 4.37
N ASP A 165 -10.55 -10.12 4.49
CA ASP A 165 -9.16 -10.40 4.15
C ASP A 165 -8.89 -10.07 2.68
N THR A 166 -7.66 -9.70 2.38
CA THR A 166 -7.23 -9.42 1.00
C THR A 166 -5.82 -9.91 0.76
N GLU A 167 -5.55 -10.29 -0.47
CA GLU A 167 -4.22 -10.64 -0.93
C GLU A 167 -3.83 -9.82 -2.15
N TYR A 168 -2.55 -9.47 -2.23
CA TYR A 168 -1.95 -8.90 -3.42
C TYR A 168 -0.59 -9.56 -3.62
N SER A 169 -0.23 -9.77 -4.86
CA SER A 169 1.05 -10.35 -5.25
C SER A 169 1.88 -9.33 -6.01
N MET A 170 3.19 -9.42 -5.82
CA MET A 170 4.16 -8.62 -6.51
C MET A 170 5.19 -9.56 -7.14
N ASN A 171 5.20 -9.62 -8.45
CA ASN A 171 6.28 -10.23 -9.20
C ASN A 171 7.42 -9.20 -9.28
N MET A 172 8.68 -9.62 -9.26
CA MET A 172 9.86 -8.78 -9.49
C MET A 172 11.05 -9.61 -9.99
N GLU A 173 12.10 -8.96 -10.49
CA GLU A 173 13.36 -9.61 -10.82
C GLU A 173 14.49 -8.96 -10.02
N GLN A 174 15.28 -9.77 -9.32
CA GLN A 174 16.42 -9.30 -8.53
C GLN A 174 17.63 -10.21 -8.80
N GLY A 175 18.76 -9.62 -9.21
CA GLY A 175 19.99 -10.37 -9.51
C GLY A 175 19.80 -11.45 -10.59
N GLY A 176 18.98 -11.17 -11.61
CA GLY A 176 18.66 -12.12 -12.68
C GLY A 176 17.71 -13.25 -12.29
N LYS A 177 17.19 -13.26 -11.06
CA LYS A 177 16.20 -14.25 -10.60
C LYS A 177 14.83 -13.61 -10.48
N LYS A 178 13.83 -14.27 -11.04
CA LYS A 178 12.42 -13.90 -10.84
C LYS A 178 12.00 -14.25 -9.42
N MET A 179 11.31 -13.33 -8.76
CA MET A 179 10.72 -13.51 -7.45
C MET A 179 9.24 -13.14 -7.51
N LYS A 180 8.40 -13.87 -6.78
CA LYS A 180 7.00 -13.54 -6.56
C LYS A 180 6.77 -13.45 -5.06
N ILE A 181 6.22 -12.34 -4.61
CA ILE A 181 5.87 -12.09 -3.21
C ILE A 181 4.35 -12.03 -3.14
N VAL A 182 3.70 -12.95 -2.43
CA VAL A 182 2.25 -12.91 -2.17
C VAL A 182 2.04 -12.41 -0.76
N SER A 183 1.42 -11.24 -0.61
CA SER A 183 1.11 -10.62 0.67
C SER A 183 -0.34 -10.88 1.01
N HIS A 184 -0.56 -11.41 2.21
CA HIS A 184 -1.86 -11.69 2.81
C HIS A 184 -2.12 -10.70 3.93
N VAL A 185 -3.16 -9.90 3.80
CA VAL A 185 -3.64 -8.98 4.83
C VAL A 185 -4.89 -9.59 5.44
N THR A 186 -4.74 -10.07 6.66
CA THR A 186 -5.73 -10.91 7.36
C THR A 186 -6.07 -10.33 8.73
N ASP A 187 -7.07 -10.90 9.40
CA ASP A 187 -7.47 -10.52 10.76
C ASP A 187 -7.79 -9.00 10.85
N ARG A 188 -8.38 -8.43 9.79
CA ARG A 188 -8.64 -6.99 9.70
C ARG A 188 -9.78 -6.61 10.64
N LYS A 189 -9.53 -5.71 11.59
CA LYS A 189 -10.54 -5.34 12.60
C LYS A 189 -10.55 -3.84 12.88
N VAL A 190 -11.74 -3.26 12.96
CA VAL A 190 -11.95 -1.89 13.44
C VAL A 190 -11.88 -1.90 14.97
N GLU A 191 -10.77 -1.43 15.53
CA GLU A 191 -10.50 -1.50 16.97
C GLU A 191 -11.20 -0.38 17.75
N SER A 192 -11.17 0.83 17.20
CA SER A 192 -11.65 2.05 17.86
C SER A 192 -11.94 3.15 16.83
N GLN A 193 -12.63 4.19 17.28
CA GLN A 193 -12.72 5.46 16.58
C GLN A 193 -12.02 6.52 17.43
N GLU A 194 -11.14 7.30 16.80
CA GLU A 194 -10.25 8.25 17.45
C GLU A 194 -10.23 9.57 16.66
N ASP A 195 -10.14 10.69 17.36
CA ASP A 195 -10.02 12.00 16.73
C ASP A 195 -8.55 12.30 16.38
N ILE A 196 -8.28 12.55 15.10
CA ILE A 196 -6.96 12.99 14.60
C ILE A 196 -7.06 14.44 14.16
N THR A 197 -6.24 15.30 14.77
CA THR A 197 -6.18 16.71 14.41
C THR A 197 -4.99 16.98 13.50
N ILE A 198 -5.25 17.56 12.33
CA ILE A 198 -4.24 18.00 11.35
C ILE A 198 -4.47 19.48 11.07
N GLY A 199 -3.50 20.31 11.48
CA GLY A 199 -3.66 21.76 11.44
C GLY A 199 -4.85 22.21 12.30
N THR A 200 -5.81 22.90 11.70
CA THR A 200 -7.00 23.42 12.38
C THR A 200 -8.23 22.53 12.26
N LYS A 201 -8.11 21.32 11.68
CA LYS A 201 -9.23 20.41 11.45
C LYS A 201 -9.04 19.09 12.18
N THR A 202 -10.13 18.59 12.75
CA THR A 202 -10.20 17.28 13.40
C THR A 202 -10.98 16.31 12.51
N TYR A 203 -10.49 15.09 12.41
CA TYR A 203 -11.05 14.01 11.62
C TYR A 203 -11.36 12.82 12.52
N ALA A 204 -12.58 12.32 12.46
CA ALA A 204 -12.95 11.08 13.13
C ALA A 204 -12.39 9.90 12.33
N ALA A 205 -11.33 9.28 12.84
CA ALA A 205 -10.60 8.21 12.18
C ALA A 205 -10.84 6.86 12.86
N TYR A 206 -11.08 5.83 12.07
CA TYR A 206 -11.17 4.46 12.55
C TYR A 206 -9.79 3.83 12.60
N LYS A 207 -9.39 3.36 13.79
CA LYS A 207 -8.19 2.57 13.95
C LYS A 207 -8.47 1.13 13.52
N ILE A 208 -7.77 0.67 12.49
CA ILE A 208 -7.91 -0.65 11.92
C ILE A 208 -6.61 -1.42 12.16
N SER A 209 -6.71 -2.59 12.80
CA SER A 209 -5.60 -3.53 12.93
C SER A 209 -5.64 -4.57 11.81
N SER A 210 -4.49 -5.11 11.44
CA SER A 210 -4.37 -6.20 10.46
C SER A 210 -3.10 -7.01 10.71
N VAL A 211 -3.13 -8.28 10.35
CA VAL A 211 -1.95 -9.16 10.30
C VAL A 211 -1.47 -9.30 8.87
N ILE A 212 -0.17 -9.07 8.64
CA ILE A 212 0.44 -9.20 7.32
C ILE A 212 1.37 -10.41 7.30
N LYS A 213 1.11 -11.32 6.36
CA LYS A 213 2.00 -12.44 6.04
C LYS A 213 2.46 -12.33 4.60
N ALA A 214 3.72 -12.64 4.33
CA ALA A 214 4.26 -12.69 2.99
C ALA A 214 4.77 -14.10 2.67
N ASP A 215 4.38 -14.62 1.52
CA ASP A 215 4.97 -15.79 0.88
C ASP A 215 5.94 -15.32 -0.20
N ILE A 216 7.14 -15.89 -0.22
CA ILE A 216 8.18 -15.50 -1.16
C ILE A 216 8.58 -16.73 -1.97
N GLU A 217 8.34 -16.66 -3.27
CA GLU A 217 8.78 -17.63 -4.25
C GLU A 217 9.95 -17.05 -5.04
N ILE A 218 11.10 -17.75 -5.07
CA ILE A 218 12.26 -17.34 -5.86
C ILE A 218 12.55 -18.44 -6.88
N ALA A 219 12.72 -18.05 -8.15
CA ALA A 219 13.06 -18.96 -9.22
C ALA A 219 14.37 -19.72 -8.90
N GLY A 220 14.32 -21.05 -9.01
CA GLY A 220 15.45 -21.93 -8.69
C GLY A 220 15.59 -22.30 -7.21
N MET A 221 14.62 -21.97 -6.34
CA MET A 221 14.59 -22.50 -4.98
C MET A 221 14.41 -24.02 -4.97
N THR A 222 15.24 -24.71 -4.20
CA THR A 222 15.06 -26.13 -3.92
C THR A 222 13.93 -26.35 -2.91
N GLU A 223 13.34 -27.55 -2.92
CA GLU A 223 12.32 -27.92 -1.92
C GLU A 223 12.83 -27.84 -0.48
N GLN A 224 14.12 -28.11 -0.25
CA GLN A 224 14.75 -27.95 1.05
C GLN A 224 14.77 -26.48 1.50
N MET A 225 15.04 -25.55 0.57
CA MET A 225 15.00 -24.12 0.87
C MET A 225 13.57 -23.65 1.17
N LYS A 226 12.56 -24.11 0.41
CA LYS A 226 11.15 -23.80 0.68
C LYS A 226 10.74 -24.25 2.08
N LYS A 227 10.99 -25.52 2.43
CA LYS A 227 10.70 -26.07 3.76
C LYS A 227 11.41 -25.30 4.88
N SER A 228 12.67 -24.92 4.66
CA SER A 228 13.42 -24.10 5.62
C SER A 228 12.81 -22.70 5.80
N MET A 229 12.28 -22.10 4.74
CA MET A 229 11.63 -20.79 4.81
C MET A 229 10.28 -20.85 5.51
N GLU A 230 9.46 -21.87 5.23
CA GLU A 230 8.20 -22.09 5.96
C GLU A 230 8.43 -22.31 7.46
N ALA A 231 9.36 -23.19 7.83
CA ALA A 231 9.69 -23.44 9.23
C ALA A 231 10.28 -22.19 9.94
N MET A 232 10.94 -21.30 9.20
CA MET A 232 11.38 -20.01 9.73
C MET A 232 10.19 -19.06 9.93
N LYS A 233 9.30 -18.98 8.94
CA LYS A 233 8.10 -18.13 8.98
C LYS A 233 7.18 -18.48 10.15
N GLU A 234 7.00 -19.75 10.46
CA GLU A 234 6.20 -20.19 11.63
C GLU A 234 6.78 -19.73 12.97
N LYS A 235 8.10 -19.53 13.05
CA LYS A 235 8.80 -19.07 14.25
C LYS A 235 8.94 -17.56 14.33
N MET A 236 8.68 -16.85 13.24
CA MET A 236 8.72 -15.40 13.22
C MET A 236 7.44 -14.82 13.82
N PRO A 237 7.55 -13.72 14.59
CA PRO A 237 6.36 -13.08 15.12
C PRO A 237 5.51 -12.53 13.97
N LYS A 238 4.19 -12.59 14.13
CA LYS A 238 3.24 -12.03 13.15
C LYS A 238 3.50 -10.54 12.97
N ASN A 239 3.56 -10.08 11.72
CA ASN A 239 3.64 -8.66 11.43
C ASN A 239 2.26 -8.04 11.60
N LYS A 240 2.22 -6.85 12.18
CA LYS A 240 0.98 -6.10 12.41
C LYS A 240 1.04 -4.79 11.63
N MET A 241 -0.08 -4.41 11.05
CA MET A 241 -0.29 -3.09 10.47
C MET A 241 -1.43 -2.41 11.22
N LEU A 242 -1.22 -1.16 11.62
CA LEU A 242 -2.26 -0.29 12.16
C LEU A 242 -2.50 0.85 11.17
N LEU A 243 -3.76 1.14 10.89
CA LEU A 243 -4.20 2.23 10.02
C LEU A 243 -5.18 3.10 10.78
N TRP A 244 -5.10 4.42 10.59
CA TRP A 244 -6.14 5.35 11.01
C TRP A 244 -6.81 5.93 9.78
N TYR A 245 -7.96 5.37 9.42
CA TYR A 245 -8.69 5.74 8.23
C TYR A 245 -9.87 6.67 8.56
N ALA A 246 -9.88 7.87 7.99
CA ALA A 246 -11.00 8.80 8.09
C ALA A 246 -11.78 8.83 6.76
N PRO A 247 -13.05 8.38 6.71
CA PRO A 247 -13.84 8.38 5.47
C PRO A 247 -13.96 9.75 4.80
N SER A 248 -14.02 10.83 5.60
CA SER A 248 -14.05 12.21 5.09
C SER A 248 -12.72 12.69 4.49
N ALA A 249 -11.64 11.94 4.69
CA ALA A 249 -10.29 12.26 4.23
C ALA A 249 -9.67 11.01 3.59
N THR A 250 -8.67 10.41 4.23
CA THR A 250 -7.92 9.23 3.77
C THR A 250 -7.36 8.47 4.98
N VAL A 251 -6.44 7.55 4.76
CA VAL A 251 -5.54 7.03 5.80
C VAL A 251 -4.65 8.18 6.28
N LEU A 252 -4.88 8.65 7.50
CA LEU A 252 -4.16 9.78 8.10
C LEU A 252 -2.86 9.35 8.78
N LYS A 253 -2.81 8.10 9.22
CA LYS A 253 -1.67 7.52 9.93
C LYS A 253 -1.60 6.02 9.65
N MET A 254 -0.38 5.50 9.55
CA MET A 254 -0.09 4.09 9.37
C MET A 254 1.15 3.70 10.16
N GLU A 255 1.11 2.54 10.80
CA GLU A 255 2.25 1.97 11.54
C GLU A 255 2.43 0.51 11.14
N PHE A 256 3.69 0.10 10.98
CA PHE A 256 4.05 -1.30 10.74
C PHE A 256 4.90 -1.83 11.89
N TYR A 257 4.57 -3.03 12.33
CA TYR A 257 5.24 -3.73 13.41
C TYR A 257 5.72 -5.11 12.96
N LEU A 258 6.93 -5.46 13.38
CA LEU A 258 7.41 -6.83 13.37
C LEU A 258 7.26 -7.41 14.78
N GLY A 259 6.29 -8.30 14.95
CA GLY A 259 5.81 -8.66 16.29
C GLY A 259 5.29 -7.42 17.01
N ASP A 260 5.94 -7.05 18.11
CA ASP A 260 5.58 -5.87 18.91
C ASP A 260 6.54 -4.70 18.71
N LYS A 261 7.52 -4.83 17.82
CA LYS A 261 8.49 -3.76 17.51
C LYS A 261 8.00 -2.91 16.36
N LEU A 262 7.80 -1.60 16.60
CA LEU A 262 7.55 -0.63 15.55
C LEU A 262 8.73 -0.61 14.58
N VAL A 263 8.46 -0.70 13.29
CA VAL A 263 9.46 -0.64 12.22
C VAL A 263 9.42 0.72 11.53
N THR A 264 8.21 1.22 11.26
CA THR A 264 8.01 2.49 10.58
C THR A 264 6.64 3.06 10.90
N ARG A 265 6.54 4.38 10.82
CA ARG A 265 5.31 5.14 10.93
C ARG A 265 5.23 6.16 9.81
N ASN A 266 4.07 6.26 9.16
CA ASN A 266 3.76 7.32 8.22
C ASN A 266 2.54 8.09 8.73
N GLU A 267 2.56 9.42 8.61
CA GLU A 267 1.43 10.26 9.00
C GLU A 267 1.29 11.49 8.09
N VAL A 268 0.05 11.89 7.86
CA VAL A 268 -0.30 13.14 7.17
C VAL A 268 -0.06 14.30 8.12
N THR A 269 0.83 15.22 7.73
CA THR A 269 1.26 16.34 8.58
C THR A 269 0.53 17.64 8.25
N SER A 270 0.07 17.82 7.00
CA SER A 270 -0.78 18.94 6.61
C SER A 270 -1.62 18.62 5.37
N ILE A 271 -2.68 19.39 5.17
CA ILE A 271 -3.62 19.24 4.06
C ILE A 271 -3.92 20.63 3.49
N GLU A 272 -3.64 20.82 2.21
CA GLU A 272 -4.04 21.98 1.40
C GLU A 272 -5.26 21.59 0.54
N ARG A 273 -6.22 22.51 0.39
CA ARG A 273 -7.49 22.25 -0.32
C ARG A 273 -7.69 23.24 -1.46
#